data_AF-A0A3B0REL8-F1
#
_entry.id   AF-A0A3B0REL8-F1
#
_cell.length_a   1.000
_cell.length_b   1.000
_cell.length_c   1.000
_cell.angle_alpha   90.00
_cell.angle_beta   90.00
_cell.angle_gamma   90.00
#
_symmetry.space_group_name_H-M   'P 1'
#
loop_
_entity.id
_entity.type
_entity.pdbx_description
1 polymer ?
#
loop_
_entity_poly.entity_id
_entity_poly.type
_entity_poly.pdbx_seq_one_letter_code
_entity_poly.pdbx_strand_id
1 'polypeptide(L)'
;MKHFPIFVALDGRRVALSGGGEAALAKLRLLLKTNAELTVYSADPAPEIVNWANLARLTLIRRVLAPGDTLGCTLFYAADEDATEDARASAIARADGALVNIVDDLTGSDFITPAIVDRAPVTVAIGTE
;
A
#
# COMPACT_ATOMS: atom_id res chain seq x y z
N MET A 1 -14.39 19.62 2.74
CA MET A 1 -13.60 18.70 3.57
C MET A 1 -14.21 17.31 3.53
N LYS A 2 -13.67 16.49 2.62
CA LYS A 2 -13.99 15.07 2.45
C LYS A 2 -12.97 14.19 3.18
N HIS A 3 -11.74 14.67 3.42
CA HIS A 3 -10.69 13.95 4.14
C HIS A 3 -10.25 14.65 5.42
N PHE A 4 -9.88 13.89 6.45
CA PHE A 4 -9.30 14.41 7.68
C PHE A 4 -7.78 14.15 7.71
N PRO A 5 -6.93 15.18 7.73
CA PRO A 5 -5.48 14.99 7.66
C PRO A 5 -4.93 14.46 8.98
N ILE A 6 -4.35 13.26 8.93
CA ILE A 6 -3.71 12.61 10.07
C ILE A 6 -2.40 11.94 9.64
N PHE A 7 -1.49 11.77 10.58
CA PHE A 7 -0.35 10.87 10.43
C PHE A 7 -0.63 9.57 11.17
N VAL A 8 -0.51 8.45 10.47
CA VAL A 8 -0.73 7.11 11.02
C VAL A 8 0.62 6.53 11.43
N ALA A 9 0.73 6.10 12.69
CA ALA A 9 1.92 5.39 13.16
C ALA A 9 1.97 3.98 12.54
N LEU A 10 3.09 3.65 11.88
CA LEU A 10 3.29 2.37 11.20
C LEU A 10 4.42 1.51 11.78
N ASP A 11 5.04 1.93 12.89
CA ASP A 11 6.09 1.15 13.55
C ASP A 11 5.57 -0.21 14.02
N GLY A 12 6.13 -1.29 13.47
CA GLY A 12 5.68 -2.67 13.73
C GLY A 12 4.26 -2.98 13.25
N ARG A 13 3.69 -2.15 12.36
CA ARG A 13 2.35 -2.38 11.80
C ARG A 13 2.43 -3.06 10.45
N ARG A 14 1.53 -4.02 10.23
CA ARG A 14 1.40 -4.69 8.93
C ARG A 14 0.75 -3.77 7.91
N VAL A 15 1.38 -3.67 6.74
CA VAL A 15 0.84 -3.01 5.55
C VAL A 15 0.96 -3.97 4.38
N ALA A 16 -0.14 -4.17 3.67
CA ALA A 16 -0.18 -5.05 2.51
C ALA A 16 -0.36 -4.24 1.21
N LEU A 17 0.16 -4.78 0.11
CA LEU A 17 0.01 -4.22 -1.22
C LEU A 17 -0.26 -5.34 -2.23
N SER A 18 -1.25 -5.16 -3.10
CA SER A 18 -1.45 -5.98 -4.30
C SER A 18 -0.93 -5.22 -5.50
N GLY A 19 -0.17 -5.89 -6.37
CA GLY A 19 0.45 -5.29 -7.55
C GLY A 19 1.96 -5.48 -7.63
N GLY A 20 2.46 -5.53 -8.86
CA GLY A 20 3.88 -5.77 -9.17
C GLY A 20 4.54 -4.72 -10.07
N GLY A 21 3.77 -3.77 -10.60
CA GLY A 21 4.17 -2.81 -11.62
C GLY A 21 4.67 -1.46 -11.07
N GLU A 22 4.56 -0.43 -11.91
CA GLU A 22 5.08 0.91 -11.61
C GLU A 22 4.28 1.59 -10.48
N ALA A 23 2.96 1.40 -10.45
CA ALA A 23 2.11 1.89 -9.37
C ALA A 23 2.56 1.32 -8.00
N ALA A 24 2.82 0.01 -7.96
CA ALA A 24 3.33 -0.67 -6.78
C ALA A 24 4.72 -0.14 -6.37
N LEU A 25 5.64 -0.01 -7.32
CA LEU A 25 6.98 0.55 -7.07
C LEU A 25 6.92 1.97 -6.50
N ALA A 26 6.06 2.82 -7.04
CA ALA A 26 5.88 4.20 -6.56
C ALA A 26 5.42 4.22 -5.09
N LYS A 27 4.44 3.40 -4.71
CA LYS A 27 3.97 3.29 -3.32
C LYS A 27 5.01 2.68 -2.40
N LEU A 28 5.67 1.60 -2.82
CA LEU A 28 6.71 0.94 -2.04
C LEU A 28 7.88 1.86 -1.71
N ARG A 29 8.32 2.73 -2.64
CA ARG A 29 9.37 3.72 -2.37
C ARG A 29 9.04 4.66 -1.20
N LEU A 30 7.76 4.96 -0.99
CA LEU A 30 7.30 5.77 0.15
C LEU A 30 7.17 4.92 1.42
N LEU A 31 6.51 3.76 1.32
CA LEU A 31 6.27 2.87 2.46
C LEU A 31 7.56 2.34 3.08
N LEU A 32 8.57 2.06 2.26
CA LEU A 32 9.90 1.59 2.68
C LEU A 32 10.72 2.64 3.46
N LYS A 33 10.24 3.87 3.58
CA LYS A 33 10.81 4.90 4.49
C LYS A 33 10.28 4.78 5.92
N THR A 34 9.27 3.94 6.13
CA THR A 34 8.67 3.66 7.44
C THR A 34 9.20 2.35 8.01
N ASN A 35 8.86 2.07 9.27
CA ASN A 35 9.15 0.80 9.94
C ASN A 35 7.97 -0.19 9.84
N ALA A 36 7.14 -0.08 8.80
CA ALA A 36 6.03 -0.99 8.58
C ALA A 36 6.52 -2.39 8.18
N GLU A 37 5.78 -3.41 8.60
CA GLU A 37 5.94 -4.78 8.10
C GLU A 37 5.22 -4.91 6.75
N LEU A 38 5.97 -4.75 5.66
CA LEU A 38 5.43 -4.72 4.31
C LEU A 38 5.27 -6.14 3.74
N THR A 39 4.08 -6.45 3.22
CA THR A 39 3.83 -7.65 2.42
C THR A 39 3.27 -7.28 1.05
N VAL A 40 3.87 -7.81 -0.02
CA VAL A 40 3.48 -7.57 -1.41
C VAL A 40 2.96 -8.87 -2.01
N TYR A 41 1.79 -8.80 -2.65
CA TYR A 41 1.17 -9.90 -3.40
C TYR A 41 1.24 -9.58 -4.89
N SER A 42 1.96 -10.39 -5.65
CA SER A 42 2.04 -10.24 -7.11
C SER A 42 2.51 -11.54 -7.75
N ALA A 43 1.81 -11.98 -8.81
CA ALA A 43 2.22 -13.15 -9.58
C ALA A 43 3.48 -12.88 -10.43
N ASP A 44 3.61 -11.66 -10.95
CA ASP A 44 4.73 -11.21 -11.79
C ASP A 44 5.31 -9.87 -11.27
N PRO A 45 6.08 -9.89 -10.18
CA PRO A 45 6.61 -8.68 -9.56
C PRO A 45 7.81 -8.13 -10.34
N ALA A 46 7.88 -6.80 -10.46
CA ALA A 46 9.05 -6.12 -11.00
C ALA A 46 10.36 -6.53 -10.30
N PRO A 47 11.51 -6.55 -11.01
CA PRO A 47 12.80 -6.95 -10.45
C PRO A 47 13.19 -6.20 -9.17
N GLU A 48 12.84 -4.93 -9.03
CA GLU A 48 13.10 -4.11 -7.86
C GLU A 48 12.36 -4.60 -6.61
N ILE A 49 11.12 -5.07 -6.76
CA ILE A 49 10.35 -5.66 -5.64
C ILE A 49 11.01 -6.96 -5.19
N VAL A 50 11.43 -7.79 -6.15
CA VAL A 50 12.17 -9.03 -5.87
C VAL A 50 13.48 -8.71 -5.15
N ASN A 51 14.19 -7.67 -5.58
CA ASN A 51 15.43 -7.23 -4.94
C ASN A 51 15.19 -6.75 -3.50
N TRP A 52 14.14 -5.96 -3.24
CA TRP A 52 13.79 -5.55 -1.89
C TRP A 52 13.40 -6.73 -1.00
N ALA A 53 12.72 -7.74 -1.55
CA ALA A 53 12.42 -8.97 -0.83
C ALA A 53 13.70 -9.75 -0.45
N ASN A 54 14.64 -9.88 -1.38
CA ASN A 54 15.94 -10.54 -1.13
C ASN A 54 16.78 -9.81 -0.07
N LEU A 55 16.62 -8.49 0.04
CA LEU A 55 17.25 -7.66 1.06
C LEU A 55 16.45 -7.62 2.38
N ALA A 56 15.43 -8.47 2.54
CA ALA A 56 14.55 -8.54 3.70
C ALA A 56 13.89 -7.20 4.07
N ARG A 57 13.65 -6.32 3.09
CA ARG A 57 12.98 -5.03 3.30
C ARG A 57 11.46 -5.14 3.20
N LEU A 58 10.95 -6.20 2.60
CA LEU A 58 9.54 -6.54 2.49
C LEU A 58 9.39 -8.06 2.34
N THR A 59 8.20 -8.59 2.59
CA THR A 59 7.83 -9.95 2.25
C THR A 59 7.13 -9.98 0.89
N LEU A 60 7.58 -10.83 -0.02
CA LEU A 60 6.95 -11.00 -1.34
C LEU A 60 6.26 -12.36 -1.42
N ILE A 61 4.97 -12.35 -1.72
CA ILE A 61 4.13 -13.53 -1.94
C ILE A 61 3.81 -13.62 -3.43
N ARG A 62 4.34 -14.64 -4.10
CA ARG A 62 4.24 -14.82 -5.57
C ARG A 62 2.91 -15.44 -6.00
N ARG A 63 1.82 -14.73 -5.73
CA ARG A 63 0.45 -15.03 -6.18
C ARG A 63 -0.43 -13.79 -5.99
N VAL A 64 -1.62 -13.84 -6.56
CA VAL A 64 -2.69 -12.85 -6.30
C VAL A 64 -3.14 -12.90 -4.85
N LEU A 65 -3.71 -11.79 -4.37
CA LEU A 65 -4.28 -11.66 -3.02
C LEU A 65 -5.48 -12.59 -2.84
N ALA A 66 -5.57 -13.23 -1.67
CA ALA A 66 -6.67 -14.11 -1.26
C ALA A 66 -7.30 -13.65 0.06
N PRO A 67 -8.55 -14.03 0.37
CA PRO A 67 -9.19 -13.74 1.65
C PRO A 67 -8.33 -14.20 2.84
N GLY A 68 -8.22 -13.36 3.88
CA GLY A 68 -7.42 -13.61 5.06
C GLY A 68 -5.99 -13.09 5.01
N ASP A 69 -5.46 -12.79 3.81
CA ASP A 69 -4.09 -12.32 3.62
C ASP A 69 -3.79 -10.96 4.27
N THR A 70 -4.82 -10.16 4.48
CA THR A 70 -4.73 -8.80 5.02
C THR A 70 -5.30 -8.67 6.43
N LEU A 71 -5.63 -9.79 7.08
CA LEU A 71 -6.05 -9.79 8.48
C LEU A 71 -5.01 -9.11 9.36
N GLY A 72 -5.43 -8.08 10.10
CA GLY A 72 -4.56 -7.31 10.99
C GLY A 72 -3.66 -6.29 10.28
N CYS A 73 -3.80 -6.10 8.96
CA CYS A 73 -3.15 -4.98 8.27
C CYS A 73 -3.81 -3.66 8.67
N THR A 74 -2.99 -2.64 8.91
CA THR A 74 -3.49 -1.28 9.19
C THR A 74 -3.92 -0.60 7.89
N LEU A 75 -3.08 -0.71 6.85
CA LEU A 75 -3.31 -0.15 5.53
C LEU A 75 -3.15 -1.23 4.47
N PHE A 76 -3.93 -1.11 3.41
CA PHE A 76 -3.82 -1.90 2.19
C PHE A 76 -3.78 -0.98 0.97
N TYR A 77 -2.95 -1.34 -0.01
CA TYR A 77 -2.85 -0.65 -1.30
C TYR A 77 -3.19 -1.61 -2.45
N ALA A 78 -4.17 -1.23 -3.27
CA ALA A 78 -4.44 -1.88 -4.55
C ALA A 78 -3.70 -1.09 -5.64
N ALA A 79 -2.72 -1.72 -6.27
CA ALA A 79 -1.82 -1.11 -7.25
C ALA A 79 -1.51 -2.09 -8.39
N ASP A 80 -2.50 -2.88 -8.79
CA ASP A 80 -2.38 -3.87 -9.86
C ASP A 80 -2.42 -3.25 -11.27
N GLU A 81 -2.81 -1.98 -11.39
CA GLU A 81 -2.98 -1.26 -12.67
C GLU A 81 -4.05 -1.91 -13.57
N ASP A 82 -4.93 -2.72 -12.96
CA ASP A 82 -6.10 -3.34 -13.57
C ASP A 82 -7.31 -3.11 -12.65
N ALA A 83 -8.29 -2.37 -13.15
CA ALA A 83 -9.45 -1.97 -12.36
C ALA A 83 -10.28 -3.16 -11.82
N THR A 84 -10.27 -4.31 -12.50
CA THR A 84 -11.01 -5.49 -12.05
C THR A 84 -10.29 -6.15 -10.88
N GLU A 85 -8.97 -6.32 -11.00
CA GLU A 85 -8.14 -6.90 -9.95
C GLU A 85 -8.04 -5.96 -8.74
N ASP A 86 -7.88 -4.64 -8.95
CA ASP A 86 -7.86 -3.67 -7.86
C ASP A 86 -9.17 -3.66 -7.08
N ALA A 87 -10.32 -3.75 -7.76
CA ALA A 87 -11.62 -3.86 -7.11
C ALA A 87 -11.75 -5.17 -6.31
N ARG A 88 -11.27 -6.29 -6.86
CA ARG A 88 -11.30 -7.61 -6.20
C ARG A 88 -10.41 -7.61 -4.95
N ALA A 89 -9.17 -7.15 -5.07
CA ALA A 89 -8.19 -7.11 -3.99
C ALA A 89 -8.64 -6.14 -2.89
N SER A 90 -9.20 -4.99 -3.26
CA SER A 90 -9.78 -4.02 -2.33
C SER A 90 -10.97 -4.59 -1.55
N ALA A 91 -11.87 -5.33 -2.20
CA ALA A 91 -13.00 -5.95 -1.53
C ALA A 91 -12.53 -6.98 -0.47
N ILE A 92 -11.49 -7.76 -0.80
CA ILE A 92 -10.86 -8.67 0.15
C ILE A 92 -10.27 -7.90 1.34
N ALA A 93 -9.47 -6.87 1.07
CA ALA A 93 -8.81 -6.10 2.12
C ALA A 93 -9.78 -5.41 3.08
N ARG A 94 -10.89 -4.90 2.53
CA ARG A 94 -12.01 -4.33 3.33
C ARG A 94 -12.65 -5.38 4.21
N ALA A 95 -12.92 -6.58 3.67
CA ALA A 95 -13.52 -7.66 4.43
C ALA A 95 -12.62 -8.14 5.59
N ASP A 96 -11.30 -8.06 5.42
CA ASP A 96 -10.31 -8.38 6.45
C ASP A 96 -10.07 -7.22 7.46
N GLY A 97 -10.66 -6.04 7.21
CA GLY A 97 -10.66 -4.90 8.12
C GLY A 97 -9.55 -3.86 7.92
N ALA A 98 -8.80 -3.92 6.81
CA ALA A 98 -7.79 -2.91 6.49
C ALA A 98 -8.42 -1.65 5.88
N LEU A 99 -7.81 -0.47 6.11
CA LEU A 99 -8.13 0.73 5.34
C LEU A 99 -7.52 0.59 3.94
N VAL A 100 -8.30 0.89 2.90
CA VAL A 100 -7.90 0.66 1.51
C VAL A 100 -7.56 1.97 0.79
N ASN A 101 -6.45 1.96 0.05
CA ASN A 101 -6.14 2.94 -0.99
C ASN A 101 -6.01 2.22 -2.33
N ILE A 102 -6.82 2.62 -3.30
CA ILE A 102 -6.71 2.19 -4.69
C ILE A 102 -5.92 3.26 -5.43
N VAL A 103 -4.84 2.88 -6.11
CA VAL A 103 -4.04 3.83 -6.88
C VAL A 103 -4.90 4.45 -7.98
N ASP A 104 -4.84 5.77 -8.10
CA ASP A 104 -5.59 6.59 -9.07
C ASP A 104 -7.13 6.51 -9.00
N ASP A 105 -7.71 5.88 -7.96
CA ASP A 105 -9.14 5.91 -7.67
C ASP A 105 -9.43 6.52 -6.28
N LEU A 106 -9.77 7.81 -6.31
CA LEU A 106 -10.19 8.55 -5.11
C LEU A 106 -11.55 8.11 -4.55
N THR A 107 -12.45 7.60 -5.39
CA THR A 107 -13.82 7.25 -4.98
C THR A 107 -13.84 5.89 -4.28
N GLY A 108 -13.02 4.95 -4.74
CA GLY A 108 -12.86 3.61 -4.15
C GLY A 108 -11.95 3.56 -2.92
N SER A 109 -11.27 4.66 -2.58
CA SER A 109 -10.29 4.73 -1.48
C SER A 109 -10.89 5.27 -0.17
N ASP A 110 -10.47 4.69 0.96
CA ASP A 110 -10.78 5.21 2.31
C ASP A 110 -9.87 6.35 2.73
N PHE A 111 -8.67 6.37 2.17
CA PHE A 111 -7.66 7.39 2.43
C PHE A 111 -6.86 7.68 1.17
N ILE A 112 -6.26 8.86 1.13
CA ILE A 112 -5.39 9.30 0.03
C ILE A 112 -3.93 9.29 0.46
N THR A 113 -3.02 9.02 -0.47
CA THR A 113 -1.60 9.29 -0.26
C THR A 113 -1.32 10.74 -0.66
N PRO A 114 -0.98 11.64 0.27
CA PRO A 114 -0.72 13.04 -0.07
C PRO A 114 0.62 13.20 -0.78
N ALA A 115 0.87 14.39 -1.31
CA ALA A 115 2.24 14.79 -1.61
C ALA A 115 3.00 14.96 -0.28
N ILE A 116 4.20 14.40 -0.18
CA ILE A 116 4.98 14.36 1.07
C ILE A 116 6.32 15.09 0.87
N VAL A 117 6.58 16.07 1.73
CA VAL A 117 7.91 16.66 1.92
C VAL A 117 8.47 16.13 3.22
N ASP A 118 9.53 15.33 3.12
CA ASP A 118 10.21 14.70 4.25
C ASP A 118 11.59 15.32 4.45
N ARG A 119 11.71 16.19 5.47
CA ARG A 119 12.91 16.97 5.79
C ARG A 119 13.09 16.97 7.31
N ALA A 120 13.68 15.89 7.81
CA ALA A 120 13.89 15.67 9.25
C ALA A 120 14.35 16.95 9.99
N PRO A 121 13.72 17.31 11.12
CA PRO A 121 12.68 16.57 11.83
C PRO A 121 11.23 16.86 11.34
N VAL A 122 11.06 17.61 10.25
CA VAL A 122 9.74 18.06 9.78
C VAL A 122 9.25 17.21 8.62
N THR A 123 8.00 16.76 8.72
CA THR A 123 7.27 16.12 7.62
C THR A 123 6.01 16.92 7.32
N VAL A 124 5.81 17.26 6.04
CA VAL A 124 4.62 17.97 5.55
C VAL A 124 3.86 17.07 4.59
N ALA A 125 2.56 16.92 4.80
CA ALA A 125 1.64 16.29 3.87
C ALA A 125 0.73 17.36 3.25
N ILE A 126 0.64 17.36 1.92
CA ILE A 126 -0.17 18.28 1.14
C ILE A 126 -1.22 17.46 0.40
N GLY A 127 -2.48 17.67 0.75
CA GLY A 127 -3.63 17.05 0.10
C GLY A 127 -4.41 18.07 -0.74
N THR A 128 -4.95 17.60 -1.86
CA THR A 128 -5.94 18.31 -2.67
C THR A 128 -7.15 17.40 -2.81
N GLU A 129 -8.35 17.89 -2.49
CA GLU A 129 -9.61 17.12 -2.45
C GLU A 129 -10.69 17.65 -3.41
#